data_AF-A0A4Q2UX40-F1
#
_entry.id   AF-A0A4Q2UX40-F1
#
_cell.length_a   1.000
_cell.length_b   1.000
_cell.length_c   1.000
_cell.angle_alpha   90.00
_cell.angle_beta   90.00
_cell.angle_gamma   90.00
#
_symmetry.space_group_name_H-M   'P 1'
#
loop_
_entity.id
_entity.type
_entity.pdbx_description
1 polymer ?
#
loop_
_entity_poly.entity_id
_entity_poly.type
_entity_poly.pdbx_seq_one_letter_code
_entity_poly.pdbx_strand_id
1 'polypeptide(L)' 'SADLIIDEKSMLGLRQLSWIDDRLREAFPNRNEEFFGGLNILL' A
#
# COMPACT_ATOMS: atom_id res chain seq x y z
N SER A 1 -1.33 13.78 -6.38
CA SER A 1 -1.55 12.36 -6.05
C SER A 1 -0.19 11.76 -5.76
N ALA A 2 -0.10 10.87 -4.78
CA ALA A 2 1.12 10.13 -4.48
C ALA A 2 0.90 8.68 -4.88
N ASP A 3 1.96 8.05 -5.41
CA ASP A 3 1.89 6.71 -6.00
C ASP A 3 2.90 5.80 -5.28
N LEU A 4 2.51 4.53 -5.07
CA LEU A 4 3.36 3.46 -4.59
C LEU A 4 3.77 2.59 -5.79
N ILE A 5 5.07 2.57 -6.09
CA ILE A 5 5.63 1.76 -7.19
C ILE A 5 6.32 0.54 -6.60
N ILE A 6 5.91 -0.65 -7.05
CA ILE A 6 6.49 -1.93 -6.67
C ILE A 6 7.09 -2.56 -7.93
N ASP A 7 8.42 -2.56 -8.01
CA ASP A 7 9.15 -3.03 -9.19
C ASP A 7 9.08 -4.57 -9.34
N GLU A 8 9.65 -5.30 -8.39
CA GLU A 8 9.69 -6.75 -8.40
C GLU A 8 8.50 -7.37 -7.65
N LYS A 9 7.28 -7.20 -8.18
CA LYS A 9 6.05 -7.77 -7.60
C LYS A 9 6.13 -9.28 -7.33
N SER A 10 6.97 -9.99 -8.08
CA SER A 10 7.23 -11.43 -7.94
C SER A 10 7.79 -11.80 -6.56
N MET A 11 8.46 -10.85 -5.90
CA MET A 11 9.06 -11.01 -4.57
C MET A 11 8.11 -10.64 -3.43
N LEU A 12 6.89 -10.20 -3.73
CA LEU A 12 5.94 -9.70 -2.74
C LEU A 12 4.76 -10.66 -2.57
N GLY A 13 4.79 -11.41 -1.47
CA GLY A 13 3.69 -12.28 -1.07
C GLY A 13 2.51 -11.49 -0.48
N LEU A 14 1.32 -12.11 -0.46
CA LEU A 14 0.09 -11.50 0.07
C LEU A 14 0.24 -10.98 1.52
N ARG A 15 1.02 -11.67 2.36
CA ARG A 15 1.29 -11.24 3.74
C ARG A 15 2.08 -9.93 3.79
N GLN A 16 3.05 -9.75 2.91
CA GLN A 16 3.84 -8.52 2.84
C GLN A 16 2.98 -7.37 2.30
N LEU A 17 2.15 -7.63 1.28
CA LEU A 17 1.18 -6.64 0.78
C LEU A 17 0.21 -6.19 1.87
N SER A 18 -0.36 -7.12 2.64
CA SER A 18 -1.23 -6.79 3.78
C SER A 18 -0.51 -5.94 4.82
N TRP A 19 0.76 -6.25 5.13
CA TRP A 19 1.52 -5.47 6.10
C TRP A 19 1.82 -4.04 5.60
N ILE A 20 2.09 -3.87 4.29
CA ILE A 20 2.27 -2.57 3.67
C ILE A 20 0.97 -1.75 3.71
N ASP A 21 -0.16 -2.37 3.37
CA ASP A 21 -1.49 -1.75 3.44
C ASP A 21 -1.79 -1.20 4.86
N ASP A 22 -1.59 -2.04 5.88
CA ASP A 22 -1.80 -1.65 7.28
C ASP A 22 -0.94 -0.43 7.69
N ARG A 23 0.34 -0.42 7.30
CA ARG A 23 1.24 0.72 7.63
C ARG A 23 0.87 2.00 6.89
N LEU A 24 0.42 1.89 5.64
CA LEU A 24 0.00 3.08 4.88
C LEU A 24 -1.28 3.66 5.45
N ARG A 25 -2.25 2.82 5.83
CA ARG A 25 -3.48 3.27 6.50
C ARG A 25 -3.21 3.97 7.83
N GLU A 26 -2.21 3.52 8.59
CA GLU A 26 -1.76 4.21 9.81
C GLU A 26 -1.05 5.54 9.54
N ALA A 27 -0.21 5.59 8.51
CA ALA A 27 0.49 6.81 8.12
C ALA A 27 -0.47 7.88 7.58
N PHE A 28 -1.61 7.46 7.02
CA PHE A 28 -2.65 8.33 6.47
C PHE A 28 -3.99 8.12 7.22
N PRO A 29 -4.11 8.58 8.47
CA PRO A 29 -5.28 8.29 9.32
C PRO A 29 -6.61 8.81 8.73
N ASN A 30 -6.57 9.88 7.93
CA ASN A 30 -7.74 10.42 7.22
C ASN A 30 -8.19 9.56 6.02
N ARG A 31 -7.43 8.51 5.68
CA ARG A 31 -7.65 7.61 4.54
C ARG A 31 -7.55 6.14 4.96
N ASN A 32 -7.73 5.85 6.24
CA ASN A 32 -7.57 4.50 6.80
C ASN A 32 -8.57 3.50 6.17
N GLU A 33 -9.74 3.96 5.75
CA GLU A 33 -10.74 3.12 5.08
C GLU A 33 -10.39 2.83 3.61
N GLU A 34 -9.44 3.57 3.03
CA GLU A 34 -8.99 3.38 1.65
C GLU A 34 -7.86 2.34 1.61
N PHE A 35 -7.83 1.53 0.54
CA PHE A 35 -6.69 0.62 0.30
C PHE A 35 -5.41 1.44 0.13
N PHE A 36 -4.35 0.96 0.77
CA PHE A 36 -2.99 1.53 0.79
C PHE A 36 -2.97 3.01 1.16
N GLY A 37 -3.88 3.43 2.05
CA GLY A 37 -4.02 4.82 2.48
C GLY A 37 -4.37 5.79 1.33
N GLY A 38 -5.06 5.29 0.30
CA GLY A 38 -5.49 6.09 -0.86
C GLY A 38 -4.36 6.40 -1.84
N LEU A 39 -3.26 5.65 -1.81
CA LEU A 39 -2.21 5.72 -2.83
C LEU A 39 -2.60 4.88 -4.05
N ASN A 40 -2.29 5.39 -5.25
CA ASN A 40 -2.36 4.54 -6.43
C ASN A 40 -1.19 3.56 -6.39
N ILE A 41 -1.44 2.32 -6.82
CA ILE A 41 -0.39 1.31 -6.91
C ILE A 41 -0.08 1.00 -8.35
N LEU A 42 1.22 1.00 -8.64
CA LEU A 42 1.78 0.45 -9.86
C LEU A 42 2.64 -0.76 -9.49
N LEU A 43 2.38 -1.90 -10.13
CA LEU A 43 3.05 -3.20 -9.93
C LEU A 43 3.79 -3.66 -11.20
#